data_AF-A0A2I1G0T2-F1
#
_entry.id   AF-A0A2I1G0T2-F1
#
_cell.length_a   1.000
_cell.length_b   1.000
_cell.length_c   1.000
_cell.angle_alpha   90.00
_cell.angle_beta   90.00
_cell.angle_gamma   90.00
#
_symmetry.space_group_name_H-M   'P 1'
#
loop_
_entity.id
_entity.type
_entity.pdbx_description
1 polymer ?
#
loop_
_entity_poly.entity_id
_entity_poly.type
_entity_poly.pdbx_seq_one_letter_code
_entity_poly.pdbx_strand_id
1 'polypeptide(L)'
;MLTDFTMVQGSDFKINNDEANSLLRAFKCEVNCPSSRASLVLGFLLQRITIAKIIEEVEKYLNGFSKNQEMTLERDIVNTTETLINQIILFEKNLKGEDDTTKITPIKIRQNVYSALSHRGFPSDHSLIKSTASKLLHKMNKYRQIVDEETKSEMDDQAIQI
;
A
#
# COMPACT_ATOMS: atom_id res chain seq x y z
N MET A 1 1.20 -6.66 -10.39
CA MET A 1 2.07 -5.84 -9.52
C MET A 1 1.94 -6.25 -8.05
N LEU A 2 0.88 -5.89 -7.32
CA LEU A 2 0.75 -6.29 -5.90
C LEU A 2 0.67 -7.82 -5.70
N THR A 3 -0.05 -8.53 -6.55
CA THR A 3 -0.15 -10.00 -6.51
C THR A 3 1.21 -10.66 -6.73
N ASP A 4 2.02 -10.14 -7.64
CA ASP A 4 3.34 -10.68 -7.97
C ASP A 4 4.31 -10.44 -6.81
N PHE A 5 4.32 -9.21 -6.27
CA PHE A 5 5.13 -8.87 -5.10
C PHE A 5 4.76 -9.66 -3.84
N THR A 6 3.51 -10.11 -3.72
CA THR A 6 3.03 -10.88 -2.57
C THR A 6 3.00 -12.38 -2.81
N MET A 7 3.54 -12.83 -3.95
CA MET A 7 3.56 -14.22 -4.34
C MET A 7 4.42 -15.05 -3.37
N VAL A 8 3.90 -16.19 -2.93
CA VAL A 8 4.58 -17.11 -2.01
C VAL A 8 4.65 -18.53 -2.54
N GLN A 9 4.20 -18.73 -3.78
CA GLN A 9 4.15 -20.01 -4.48
C GLN A 9 4.88 -19.88 -5.80
N GLY A 10 5.59 -20.92 -6.21
CA GLY A 10 6.42 -20.94 -7.42
C GLY A 10 7.73 -21.67 -7.15
N SER A 11 8.48 -22.00 -8.19
CA SER A 11 9.83 -22.55 -8.07
C SER A 11 10.79 -21.61 -7.33
N ASP A 12 10.52 -20.31 -7.44
CA ASP A 12 11.44 -19.25 -7.04
C ASP A 12 11.23 -18.82 -5.58
N PHE A 13 10.19 -19.37 -4.94
CA PHE A 13 9.79 -19.01 -3.57
C PHE A 13 9.77 -20.22 -2.65
N LYS A 14 10.29 -20.02 -1.44
CA LYS A 14 10.18 -20.98 -0.34
C LYS A 14 9.51 -20.33 0.85
N ILE A 15 8.40 -20.90 1.32
CA ILE A 15 7.67 -20.37 2.49
C ILE A 15 8.44 -20.72 3.76
N ASN A 16 8.58 -19.73 4.64
CA ASN A 16 8.97 -19.96 6.04
C ASN A 16 7.74 -20.42 6.82
N ASN A 17 7.57 -21.73 6.96
CA ASN A 17 6.35 -22.32 7.52
C ASN A 17 6.05 -21.86 8.96
N ASP A 18 7.07 -21.65 9.80
CA ASP A 18 6.86 -21.28 11.20
C ASP A 18 6.33 -19.86 11.34
N GLU A 19 6.91 -18.92 10.59
CA GLU A 19 6.46 -17.53 10.54
C GLU A 19 5.11 -17.41 9.85
N ALA A 20 4.91 -18.12 8.74
CA ALA A 20 3.65 -18.18 8.03
C ALA A 20 2.51 -18.72 8.92
N ASN A 21 2.72 -19.84 9.61
CA ASN A 21 1.72 -20.42 10.50
C ASN A 21 1.45 -19.53 11.72
N SER A 22 2.46 -18.81 12.21
CA SER A 22 2.27 -17.83 13.29
C SER A 22 1.40 -16.66 12.83
N LEU A 23 1.61 -16.17 11.60
CA LEU A 23 0.78 -15.13 11.00
C LEU A 23 -0.66 -15.61 10.74
N LEU A 24 -0.83 -16.79 10.13
CA LEU A 24 -2.15 -17.38 9.87
C LEU A 24 -2.96 -17.53 11.17
N ARG A 25 -2.33 -18.00 12.25
CA ARG A 25 -2.97 -18.10 13.58
C ARG A 25 -3.33 -16.74 14.16
N ALA A 26 -2.47 -15.72 14.01
CA ALA A 26 -2.77 -14.36 14.46
C ALA A 26 -4.03 -13.78 13.78
N PHE A 27 -4.30 -14.19 12.54
CA PHE A 27 -5.52 -13.83 11.79
C PHE A 27 -6.64 -14.87 11.89
N LYS A 28 -6.52 -15.86 12.79
CA LYS A 28 -7.51 -16.92 13.04
C LYS A 28 -7.86 -17.74 11.79
N CYS A 29 -6.89 -17.94 10.90
CA CYS A 29 -7.06 -18.79 9.73
C CYS A 29 -6.97 -20.28 10.11
N GLU A 30 -7.92 -21.10 9.64
CA GLU A 30 -7.99 -22.55 9.91
C GLU A 30 -7.18 -23.37 8.91
N VAL A 31 -5.97 -22.91 8.58
CA VAL A 31 -5.07 -23.56 7.61
C VAL A 31 -3.63 -23.48 8.10
N ASN A 32 -2.82 -24.48 7.76
CA ASN A 32 -1.39 -24.51 8.09
C ASN A 32 -0.56 -24.91 6.86
N CYS A 33 0.62 -24.33 6.76
CA CYS A 33 1.67 -24.70 5.81
C CYS A 33 2.40 -25.99 6.29
N PRO A 34 2.86 -26.85 5.36
CA PRO A 34 2.77 -26.70 3.91
C PRO A 34 1.47 -27.30 3.35
N SER A 35 0.60 -26.46 2.80
CA SER A 35 -0.54 -26.90 1.98
C SER A 35 -0.86 -25.85 0.94
N SER A 36 -1.33 -26.25 -0.24
CA SER A 36 -1.68 -25.32 -1.33
C SER A 36 -2.73 -24.30 -0.88
N ARG A 37 -3.72 -24.73 -0.09
CA ARG A 37 -4.72 -23.85 0.52
C ARG A 37 -4.10 -22.83 1.47
N ALA A 38 -3.19 -23.26 2.36
CA ALA A 38 -2.53 -22.33 3.29
C ALA A 38 -1.68 -21.29 2.57
N SER A 39 -0.96 -21.69 1.53
CA SER A 39 -0.16 -20.79 0.70
C SER A 39 -1.01 -19.74 -0.03
N LEU A 40 -2.18 -20.12 -0.56
CA LEU A 40 -3.13 -19.16 -1.16
C LEU A 40 -3.63 -18.15 -0.12
N VAL A 41 -4.08 -18.63 1.04
CA VAL A 41 -4.54 -17.77 2.14
C VAL A 41 -3.43 -16.84 2.60
N LEU A 42 -2.19 -17.35 2.70
CA LEU A 42 -1.01 -16.56 3.04
C LEU A 42 -0.77 -15.44 2.02
N GLY A 43 -0.85 -15.72 0.72
CA GLY A 43 -0.70 -14.71 -0.33
C GLY A 43 -1.68 -13.54 -0.16
N PHE A 44 -2.97 -13.82 0.02
CA PHE A 44 -3.98 -12.78 0.28
C PHE A 44 -3.72 -12.01 1.59
N LEU A 45 -3.27 -12.71 2.62
CA LEU A 45 -2.97 -12.10 3.90
C LEU A 45 -1.79 -11.13 3.79
N LEU A 46 -0.76 -11.51 3.02
CA LEU A 46 0.38 -10.66 2.74
C LEU A 46 -0.01 -9.45 1.89
N GLN A 47 -0.91 -9.57 0.91
CA GLN A 47 -1.48 -8.41 0.20
C GLN A 47 -2.11 -7.41 1.16
N ARG A 48 -2.96 -7.89 2.07
CA ARG A 48 -3.60 -7.03 3.08
C ARG A 48 -2.57 -6.34 3.96
N ILE A 49 -1.55 -7.06 4.41
CA ILE A 49 -0.50 -6.52 5.28
C ILE A 49 0.35 -5.49 4.54
N THR A 50 0.65 -5.71 3.26
CA THR A 50 1.37 -4.77 2.41
C THR A 50 0.58 -3.47 2.25
N ILE A 51 -0.70 -3.54 1.88
CA ILE A 51 -1.57 -2.36 1.76
C ILE A 51 -1.64 -1.60 3.09
N ALA A 52 -1.90 -2.31 4.18
CA ALA A 52 -1.98 -1.69 5.51
C ALA A 52 -0.66 -1.01 5.90
N LYS A 53 0.48 -1.58 5.53
CA LYS A 53 1.79 -1.01 5.81
C LYS A 53 2.05 0.25 4.97
N ILE A 54 1.67 0.26 3.69
CA ILE A 54 1.79 1.45 2.84
C ILE A 54 0.97 2.60 3.42
N ILE A 55 -0.28 2.34 3.79
CA ILE A 55 -1.16 3.33 4.42
C ILE A 55 -0.52 3.87 5.70
N GLU A 56 -0.03 3.00 6.58
CA GLU A 56 0.64 3.39 7.83
C GLU A 56 1.85 4.31 7.59
N GLU A 57 2.70 4.01 6.59
CA GLU A 57 3.88 4.82 6.30
C GLU A 57 3.52 6.17 5.66
N VAL A 58 2.51 6.22 4.78
CA VAL A 58 1.98 7.46 4.22
C VAL A 58 1.34 8.33 5.30
N GLU A 59 0.52 7.77 6.19
CA GLU A 59 -0.07 8.51 7.30
C GLU A 59 1.01 9.08 8.22
N LYS A 60 2.04 8.30 8.55
CA LYS A 60 3.18 8.81 9.34
C LYS A 60 3.90 9.94 8.64
N TYR A 61 4.10 9.87 7.33
CA TYR A 61 4.72 10.94 6.58
C TYR A 61 3.88 12.22 6.59
N LEU A 62 2.56 12.09 6.34
CA LEU A 62 1.63 13.22 6.29
C LEU A 62 1.36 13.83 7.68
N ASN A 63 1.44 13.04 8.75
CA ASN A 63 1.13 13.47 10.12
C ASN A 63 2.36 13.73 10.99
N GLY A 64 3.55 13.27 10.59
CA GLY A 64 4.71 13.09 11.44
C GLY A 64 5.54 14.32 11.79
N PHE A 65 5.15 15.53 11.39
CA PHE A 65 5.99 16.72 11.59
C PHE A 65 5.56 17.60 12.77
N SER A 66 6.53 17.81 13.67
CA SER A 66 6.52 18.79 14.76
C SER A 66 6.81 20.20 14.22
N LYS A 67 6.42 21.23 14.98
CA LYS A 67 6.25 22.67 14.63
C LYS A 67 7.36 23.41 13.86
N ASN A 68 8.50 22.80 13.52
CA ASN A 68 9.70 23.48 13.03
C ASN A 68 10.27 22.97 11.69
N GLN A 69 9.58 22.08 10.95
CA GLN A 69 9.98 21.69 9.59
C GLN A 69 8.96 22.20 8.57
N GLU A 70 9.47 22.74 7.46
CA GLU A 70 8.67 23.25 6.33
C GLU A 70 7.60 22.22 5.94
N MET A 71 6.35 22.68 5.86
CA MET A 71 5.28 21.87 5.29
C MET A 71 5.65 21.54 3.85
N THR A 72 5.70 20.25 3.53
CA THR A 72 5.98 19.83 2.15
C THR A 72 4.72 20.07 1.32
N LEU A 73 4.90 20.51 0.07
CA LEU A 73 3.78 20.81 -0.82
C LEU A 73 2.88 19.58 -1.04
N GLU A 74 3.45 18.36 -1.00
CA GLU A 74 2.70 17.10 -1.09
C GLU A 74 1.63 17.00 0.00
N ARG A 75 2.00 17.35 1.24
CA ARG A 75 1.08 17.31 2.38
C ARG A 75 -0.04 18.32 2.23
N ASP A 76 0.29 19.56 1.88
CA ASP A 76 -0.69 20.63 1.72
C ASP A 76 -1.67 20.31 0.61
N ILE A 77 -1.18 19.75 -0.51
CA ILE A 77 -2.00 19.26 -1.61
C ILE A 77 -2.93 18.14 -1.13
N VAL A 78 -2.44 17.13 -0.44
CA VAL A 78 -3.27 16.01 0.07
C VAL A 78 -4.35 16.53 1.03
N ASN A 79 -4.00 17.37 2.01
CA ASN A 79 -4.93 17.89 3.00
C ASN A 79 -6.02 18.78 2.38
N THR A 80 -5.62 19.67 1.47
CA THR A 80 -6.55 20.54 0.75
C THR A 80 -7.51 19.72 -0.10
N THR A 81 -6.99 18.65 -0.74
CA THR A 81 -7.78 17.73 -1.56
C THR A 81 -8.83 16.99 -0.75
N GLU A 82 -8.46 16.40 0.39
CA GLU A 82 -9.44 15.72 1.26
C GLU A 82 -10.46 16.69 1.85
N THR A 83 -10.05 17.92 2.18
CA THR A 83 -10.97 18.97 2.62
C THR A 83 -12.00 19.30 1.54
N LEU A 84 -11.56 19.51 0.29
CA LEU A 84 -12.43 19.78 -0.84
C LEU A 84 -13.38 18.62 -1.13
N ILE A 85 -12.88 17.38 -1.10
CA ILE A 85 -13.70 16.17 -1.27
C ILE A 85 -14.82 16.12 -0.22
N ASN A 86 -14.48 16.36 1.06
CA ASN A 86 -15.47 16.37 2.13
C ASN A 86 -16.51 17.48 1.94
N GLN A 87 -16.11 18.67 1.49
CA GLN A 87 -17.02 19.76 1.16
C GLN A 87 -17.98 19.37 0.02
N ILE A 88 -17.51 18.68 -1.00
CA ILE A 88 -18.34 18.24 -2.14
C ILE A 88 -19.32 17.14 -1.70
N ILE A 89 -18.90 16.20 -0.86
CA ILE A 89 -19.80 15.19 -0.28
C ILE A 89 -20.89 15.86 0.58
N LEU A 90 -20.55 16.89 1.35
CA LEU A 90 -21.54 17.64 2.12
C LEU A 90 -22.45 18.49 1.23
N PHE A 91 -21.91 19.06 0.16
CA PHE A 91 -22.66 19.81 -0.85
C PHE A 91 -23.72 18.93 -1.52
N GLU A 92 -23.33 17.72 -1.95
CA GLU A 92 -24.22 16.70 -2.53
C GLU A 92 -25.35 16.29 -1.56
N LYS A 93 -25.01 16.07 -0.29
CA LYS A 93 -25.99 15.62 0.73
C LYS A 93 -26.98 16.69 1.17
N ASN A 94 -26.54 17.94 1.25
CA ASN A 94 -27.32 19.00 1.93
C ASN A 94 -28.11 19.89 0.98
N LEU A 95 -27.78 19.91 -0.32
CA LEU A 95 -28.44 20.77 -1.29
C LEU A 95 -29.34 19.98 -2.24
N LYS A 96 -30.34 20.67 -2.80
CA LYS A 96 -31.26 20.09 -3.78
C LYS A 96 -30.60 20.00 -5.15
N GLY A 97 -30.86 18.89 -5.84
CA GLY A 97 -30.31 18.60 -7.15
C GLY A 97 -29.77 17.18 -7.15
N GLU A 98 -30.08 16.43 -8.20
CA GLU A 98 -29.53 15.09 -8.38
C GLU A 98 -28.85 15.05 -9.74
N ASP A 99 -27.54 14.83 -9.74
CA ASP A 99 -26.74 14.71 -10.94
C ASP A 99 -25.54 13.80 -10.71
N ASP A 100 -25.14 13.08 -11.77
CA ASP A 100 -24.01 12.14 -11.69
C ASP A 100 -22.66 12.86 -11.62
N THR A 101 -22.60 14.14 -12.01
CA THR A 101 -21.36 14.92 -12.02
C THR A 101 -20.91 15.19 -10.59
N THR A 102 -21.80 15.68 -9.72
CA THR A 102 -21.49 15.95 -8.32
C THR A 102 -21.11 14.65 -7.60
N LYS A 103 -21.84 13.55 -7.85
CA LYS A 103 -21.58 12.22 -7.26
C LYS A 103 -20.19 11.69 -7.61
N ILE A 104 -19.72 11.85 -8.86
CA ILE A 104 -18.42 11.32 -9.31
C ILE A 104 -17.24 12.27 -9.04
N THR A 105 -17.51 13.56 -8.77
CA THR A 105 -16.47 14.59 -8.64
C THR A 105 -15.42 14.26 -7.56
N PRO A 106 -15.78 13.79 -6.34
CA PRO A 106 -14.79 13.40 -5.34
C PRO A 106 -13.77 12.37 -5.84
N ILE A 107 -14.24 11.40 -6.63
CA ILE A 107 -13.40 10.35 -7.21
C ILE A 107 -12.43 10.96 -8.22
N LYS A 108 -12.93 11.80 -9.14
CA LYS A 108 -12.11 12.46 -10.17
C LYS A 108 -11.04 13.38 -9.57
N ILE A 109 -11.40 14.14 -8.54
CA ILE A 109 -10.45 15.00 -7.82
C ILE A 109 -9.32 14.16 -7.23
N ARG A 110 -9.67 13.08 -6.50
CA ARG A 110 -8.67 12.20 -5.89
C ARG A 110 -7.73 11.59 -6.94
N GLN A 111 -8.28 11.05 -8.03
CA GLN A 111 -7.51 10.46 -9.12
C GLN A 111 -6.55 11.47 -9.76
N ASN A 112 -7.03 12.66 -10.11
CA ASN A 112 -6.20 13.67 -10.76
C ASN A 112 -5.09 14.17 -9.85
N VAL A 113 -5.40 14.48 -8.59
CA VAL A 113 -4.40 14.98 -7.64
C VAL A 113 -3.35 13.92 -7.34
N TYR A 114 -3.77 12.68 -7.04
CA TYR A 114 -2.81 11.63 -6.68
C TYR A 114 -1.95 11.21 -7.86
N SER A 115 -2.47 11.30 -9.10
CA SER A 115 -1.66 11.15 -10.31
C SER A 115 -0.62 12.28 -10.43
N ALA A 116 -0.98 13.54 -10.17
CA ALA A 116 0.01 14.62 -10.18
C ALA A 116 1.10 14.42 -9.11
N LEU A 117 0.70 13.98 -7.91
CA LEU A 117 1.63 13.66 -6.82
C LEU A 117 2.54 12.49 -7.17
N SER A 118 2.04 11.42 -7.81
CA SER A 118 2.88 10.27 -8.17
C SER A 118 3.99 10.66 -9.16
N HIS A 119 3.76 11.64 -10.03
CA HIS A 119 4.76 12.07 -11.00
C HIS A 119 5.77 13.09 -10.43
N ARG A 120 5.38 13.89 -9.44
CA ARG A 120 6.17 15.06 -9.00
C ARG A 120 6.47 15.09 -7.50
N GLY A 121 5.52 14.68 -6.66
CA GLY A 121 5.65 14.67 -5.21
C GLY A 121 6.29 13.38 -4.66
N PHE A 122 6.09 12.25 -5.34
CA PHE A 122 6.61 10.96 -4.91
C PHE A 122 7.32 10.20 -6.04
N PRO A 123 8.39 10.78 -6.64
CA PRO A 123 9.21 10.05 -7.60
C PRO A 123 9.84 8.80 -6.95
N SER A 124 10.29 7.85 -7.77
CA SER A 124 10.84 6.55 -7.31
C SER A 124 12.07 6.70 -6.39
N ASP A 125 12.79 7.81 -6.50
CA ASP A 125 13.94 8.12 -5.66
C ASP A 125 13.60 8.81 -4.33
N HIS A 126 12.32 9.18 -4.13
CA HIS A 126 11.82 9.85 -2.94
C HIS A 126 12.04 9.01 -1.66
N SER A 127 12.41 9.68 -0.57
CA SER A 127 12.80 9.02 0.69
C SER A 127 11.68 8.17 1.31
N LEU A 128 10.43 8.65 1.25
CA LEU A 128 9.26 7.88 1.67
C LEU A 128 9.13 6.57 0.89
N ILE A 129 9.27 6.62 -0.44
CA ILE A 129 9.11 5.46 -1.31
C ILE A 129 10.19 4.42 -1.02
N LYS A 130 11.47 4.84 -1.07
CA LYS A 130 12.61 3.95 -0.75
C LYS A 130 12.51 3.33 0.64
N SER A 131 12.18 4.13 1.65
CA SER A 131 12.08 3.62 3.03
C SER A 131 10.90 2.68 3.22
N THR A 132 9.77 2.92 2.54
CA THR A 132 8.60 2.05 2.56
C THR A 132 8.89 0.74 1.83
N ALA A 133 9.46 0.80 0.64
CA ALA A 133 9.89 -0.37 -0.15
C ALA A 133 10.80 -1.31 0.68
N SER A 134 11.85 -0.77 1.30
CA SER A 134 12.75 -1.53 2.17
C SER A 134 12.03 -2.18 3.36
N LYS A 135 11.09 -1.47 4.00
CA LYS A 135 10.28 -2.01 5.10
C LYS A 135 9.35 -3.13 4.62
N LEU A 136 8.75 -2.99 3.45
CA LEU A 136 7.90 -4.01 2.83
C LEU A 136 8.70 -5.26 2.52
N LEU A 137 9.84 -5.13 1.83
CA LEU A 137 10.74 -6.24 1.50
C LEU A 137 11.17 -6.99 2.76
N HIS A 138 11.64 -6.27 3.79
CA HIS A 138 12.02 -6.89 5.06
C HIS A 138 10.86 -7.66 5.70
N LYS A 139 9.65 -7.08 5.69
CA LYS A 139 8.46 -7.71 6.27
C LYS A 139 8.02 -8.94 5.46
N MET A 140 8.08 -8.87 4.14
CA MET A 140 7.74 -9.97 3.23
C MET A 140 8.72 -11.14 3.36
N ASN A 141 10.02 -10.83 3.44
CA ASN A 141 11.09 -11.82 3.54
C ASN A 141 11.12 -12.58 4.88
N LYS A 142 10.31 -12.15 5.86
CA LYS A 142 10.05 -12.93 7.06
C LYS A 142 9.24 -14.21 6.77
N TYR A 143 8.31 -14.13 5.81
CA TYR A 143 7.35 -15.19 5.51
C TYR A 143 7.73 -16.01 4.28
N ARG A 144 8.53 -15.45 3.36
CA ARG A 144 9.04 -16.12 2.16
C ARG A 144 10.54 -15.90 2.01
N GLN A 145 11.22 -16.86 1.41
CA GLN A 145 12.56 -16.73 0.88
C GLN A 145 12.47 -16.75 -0.64
N ILE A 146 13.11 -15.78 -1.30
CA ILE A 146 13.28 -15.76 -2.75
C ILE A 146 14.59 -16.51 -3.03
N VAL A 147 14.51 -17.58 -3.81
CA VAL A 147 15.63 -18.50 -4.08
C VAL A 147 16.37 -18.12 -5.35
N ASP A 148 15.67 -17.53 -6.30
CA ASP A 148 16.22 -17.07 -7.58
C ASP A 148 16.67 -15.60 -7.49
N GLU A 149 17.87 -15.29 -7.97
CA GLU A 149 18.47 -13.95 -7.85
C GLU A 149 17.87 -12.95 -8.86
N GLU A 150 17.42 -13.39 -10.03
CA GLU A 150 16.72 -12.52 -11.00
C GLU A 150 15.38 -12.06 -10.42
N THR A 151 14.59 -13.02 -9.91
CA THR A 151 13.33 -12.77 -9.21
C THR A 151 13.53 -11.83 -8.02
N LYS A 152 14.64 -11.96 -7.30
CA LYS A 152 14.93 -11.08 -6.15
C LYS A 152 15.18 -9.64 -6.58
N SER A 153 15.93 -9.42 -7.66
CA SER A 153 16.12 -8.09 -8.24
C SER A 153 14.78 -7.50 -8.70
N GLU A 154 13.94 -8.30 -9.36
CA GLU A 154 12.61 -7.86 -9.79
C GLU A 154 11.71 -7.47 -8.61
N MET A 155 11.77 -8.21 -7.50
CA MET A 155 11.00 -7.89 -6.29
C MET A 155 11.43 -6.56 -5.66
N ASP A 156 12.73 -6.25 -5.71
CA ASP A 156 13.25 -4.98 -5.21
C ASP A 156 12.72 -3.80 -6.03
N ASP A 157 12.70 -3.93 -7.36
CA ASP A 157 12.11 -2.92 -8.27
C ASP A 157 10.60 -2.81 -8.08
N GLN A 158 9.89 -3.93 -7.93
CA GLN A 158 8.45 -3.93 -7.69
C GLN A 158 8.08 -3.26 -6.37
N ALA A 159 8.91 -3.40 -5.33
CA ALA A 159 8.66 -2.77 -4.04
C ALA A 159 8.62 -1.24 -4.12
N ILE A 160 9.32 -0.64 -5.09
CA ILE A 160 9.33 0.80 -5.35
C ILE A 160 8.09 1.24 -6.16
N GLN A 161 7.54 0.33 -6.97
CA GLN A 161 6.44 0.62 -7.89
C GLN A 161 5.03 0.42 -7.28
N ILE A 162 4.91 -0.33 -6.19
CA ILE A 162 3.64 -0.65 -5.49
C ILE A 162 3.23 0.46 -4.54
#